data_AF-A0A4D8PQ70-F1
#
_entry.id   AF-A0A4D8PQ70-F1
#
_cell.length_a   1.000
_cell.length_b   1.000
_cell.length_c   1.000
_cell.angle_alpha   90.00
_cell.angle_beta   90.00
_cell.angle_gamma   90.00
#
_symmetry.space_group_name_H-M   'P 1'
#
loop_
_entity.id
_entity.type
_entity.pdbx_description
1 polymer ?
#
loop_
_entity_poly.entity_id
_entity_poly.type
_entity_poly.pdbx_seq_one_letter_code
_entity_poly.pdbx_strand_id
1 'polypeptide(L)'
;MVAAVTLLRRRSSGSRSGGSAMTRSPWSTAAGIVKAKATGESYEPSLFRVGMTLTPDPTSFLLGGGAIKATAPEGAGSMVSVAAVGTLTGGGVTLHRLYLSGGSGFYQLHLGAGGAPDECRWFSVLDEVHPTDNDEWGFWLDPGDGMIGYPQFQTKDGKLYGRQWSPGASRIAPITFDETLTDHRGSRTRRVTAMLYAAPTGAADPAPRTEYVLVAAVEDGGEAWVEVRAGIDVNPASLSLS
;
A
#
# COMPACT_ATOMS: atom_id res chain seq x y z
N MET A 1 18.98 13.69 16.99
CA MET A 1 18.74 12.44 17.70
C MET A 1 18.13 11.48 16.71
N VAL A 2 18.75 10.33 16.50
CA VAL A 2 18.41 9.35 15.44
C VAL A 2 17.90 8.11 16.16
N ALA A 3 16.66 7.68 15.88
CA ALA A 3 16.05 6.52 16.53
C ALA A 3 16.25 5.27 15.66
N ALA A 4 16.93 4.25 16.20
CA ALA A 4 17.19 2.97 15.53
C ALA A 4 16.41 1.84 16.23
N VAL A 5 15.80 0.94 15.44
CA VAL A 5 15.00 -0.19 15.97
C VAL A 5 15.67 -1.51 15.60
N THR A 6 15.90 -2.39 16.58
CA THR A 6 16.34 -3.78 16.36
C THR A 6 15.64 -4.69 17.36
N LEU A 7 14.79 -5.63 16.91
CA LEU A 7 14.33 -6.76 17.74
C LEU A 7 14.01 -8.02 16.92
N LEU A 8 14.23 -9.18 17.57
CA LEU A 8 14.39 -10.52 17.03
C LEU A 8 13.09 -11.22 16.59
N ARG A 9 13.17 -11.97 15.49
CA ARG A 9 12.09 -12.79 14.91
C ARG A 9 12.17 -14.24 15.43
N ARG A 10 11.04 -14.80 15.87
CA ARG A 10 10.89 -16.23 16.18
C ARG A 10 9.91 -16.90 15.22
N ARG A 11 10.36 -17.92 14.49
CA ARG A 11 9.56 -18.74 13.56
C ARG A 11 8.78 -19.80 14.34
N SER A 12 7.53 -20.05 13.95
CA SER A 12 6.81 -21.30 14.19
C SER A 12 6.20 -21.81 12.88
N SER A 13 6.13 -23.13 12.77
CA SER A 13 5.85 -23.92 11.56
C SER A 13 4.63 -24.82 11.73
N GLY A 14 3.93 -25.11 10.63
CA GLY A 14 2.91 -26.17 10.49
C GLY A 14 1.53 -25.59 10.13
N SER A 15 0.63 -26.20 9.36
CA SER A 15 0.55 -27.47 8.62
C SER A 15 -0.71 -27.37 7.70
N ARG A 16 -0.76 -28.16 6.62
CA ARG A 16 -1.79 -28.17 5.56
C ARG A 16 -3.13 -28.84 5.96
N SER A 17 -4.23 -28.34 5.37
CA SER A 17 -5.37 -29.08 4.79
C SER A 17 -6.21 -28.04 4.01
N GLY A 18 -6.82 -28.22 2.84
CA GLY A 18 -7.33 -29.39 2.12
C GLY A 18 -8.85 -29.21 1.96
N GLY A 19 -9.35 -28.78 0.77
CA GLY A 19 -10.79 -28.88 0.49
C GLY A 19 -11.42 -27.86 -0.48
N SER A 20 -11.82 -28.39 -1.63
CA SER A 20 -12.92 -28.00 -2.54
C SER A 20 -12.94 -26.65 -3.27
N ALA A 21 -12.75 -26.78 -4.58
CA ALA A 21 -13.20 -25.87 -5.62
C ALA A 21 -14.73 -25.66 -5.57
N MET A 22 -15.14 -24.38 -5.61
CA MET A 22 -16.48 -23.99 -6.03
C MET A 22 -16.38 -22.97 -7.17
N THR A 23 -16.80 -23.44 -8.33
CA THR A 23 -17.05 -22.71 -9.57
C THR A 23 -17.95 -21.52 -9.30
N ARG A 24 -17.51 -20.30 -9.60
CA ARG A 24 -18.36 -19.10 -9.51
C ARG A 24 -19.34 -19.07 -10.68
N SER A 25 -20.62 -18.99 -10.33
CA SER A 25 -21.77 -18.90 -11.23
C SER A 25 -21.88 -17.51 -11.89
N PRO A 26 -22.27 -17.41 -13.18
CA PRO A 26 -22.34 -16.17 -13.98
C PRO A 26 -23.45 -15.18 -13.57
N TRP A 27 -24.04 -15.32 -12.39
CA TRP A 27 -25.25 -14.60 -11.97
C TRP A 27 -24.98 -13.25 -11.28
N SER A 28 -23.75 -12.99 -10.80
CA SER A 28 -23.41 -11.71 -10.16
C SER A 28 -23.37 -10.54 -11.15
N THR A 29 -22.98 -10.78 -12.40
CA THR A 29 -22.94 -9.77 -13.47
C THR A 29 -24.35 -9.36 -13.89
N ALA A 30 -25.30 -10.30 -13.91
CA ALA A 30 -26.68 -10.02 -14.29
C ALA A 30 -27.41 -9.13 -13.25
N ALA A 31 -27.11 -9.31 -11.95
CA ALA A 31 -27.72 -8.51 -10.89
C ALA A 31 -27.32 -7.02 -10.95
N GLY A 32 -26.07 -6.72 -11.32
CA GLY A 32 -25.60 -5.34 -11.50
C GLY A 32 -26.27 -4.63 -12.69
N ILE A 33 -26.47 -5.34 -13.79
CA ILE A 33 -27.10 -4.81 -15.02
C ILE A 33 -28.58 -4.47 -14.78
N VAL A 34 -29.30 -5.32 -14.02
CA VAL A 34 -30.73 -5.09 -13.73
C VAL A 34 -30.91 -3.90 -12.78
N LYS A 35 -30.01 -3.72 -11.80
CA LYS A 35 -30.05 -2.60 -10.86
C LYS A 35 -29.73 -1.25 -11.53
N ALA A 36 -28.77 -1.23 -12.47
CA ALA A 36 -28.44 -0.03 -13.25
C ALA A 36 -29.59 0.39 -14.21
N LYS A 37 -30.25 -0.58 -14.86
CA LYS A 37 -31.41 -0.29 -15.73
C LYS A 37 -32.64 0.24 -14.98
N ALA A 38 -32.77 -0.05 -13.69
CA ALA A 38 -33.88 0.45 -12.88
C ALA A 38 -33.68 1.87 -12.34
N THR A 39 -32.43 2.36 -12.31
CA THR A 39 -32.05 3.65 -11.72
C THR A 39 -31.73 4.73 -12.76
N GLY A 40 -31.62 4.37 -14.04
CA GLY A 40 -31.27 5.32 -15.11
C GLY A 40 -29.80 5.75 -15.09
N GLU A 41 -28.99 5.21 -14.18
CA GLU A 41 -27.55 5.38 -14.16
C GLU A 41 -26.92 4.49 -15.23
N SER A 42 -26.13 5.08 -16.12
CA SER A 42 -25.24 4.32 -17.00
C SER A 42 -24.29 3.50 -16.13
N TYR A 43 -24.24 2.19 -16.33
CA TYR A 43 -23.25 1.33 -15.70
C TYR A 43 -21.86 1.74 -16.20
N GLU A 44 -21.13 2.52 -15.40
CA GLU A 44 -19.70 2.68 -15.56
C GLU A 44 -19.01 1.54 -14.80
N PRO A 45 -18.25 0.67 -15.48
CA PRO A 45 -17.44 -0.32 -14.81
C PRO A 45 -16.50 0.37 -13.82
N SER A 46 -16.39 -0.15 -12.59
CA SER A 46 -15.41 0.37 -11.65
C SER A 46 -14.01 0.21 -12.25
N LEU A 47 -13.24 1.31 -12.30
CA LEU A 47 -11.87 1.34 -12.83
C LEU A 47 -11.00 0.26 -12.16
N PHE A 48 -11.24 0.02 -10.86
CA PHE A 48 -10.57 -1.01 -10.08
C PHE A 48 -11.57 -2.08 -9.66
N ARG A 49 -11.20 -3.35 -9.82
CA ARG A 49 -12.04 -4.49 -9.45
C ARG A 49 -11.21 -5.67 -8.96
N VAL A 50 -11.73 -6.36 -7.94
CA VAL A 50 -11.16 -7.63 -7.47
C VAL A 50 -11.16 -8.63 -8.62
N GLY A 51 -10.04 -9.31 -8.82
CA GLY A 51 -9.84 -10.29 -9.88
C GLY A 51 -9.51 -9.70 -11.25
N MET A 52 -9.39 -8.36 -11.41
CA MET A 52 -8.72 -7.85 -12.60
C MET A 52 -7.26 -8.28 -12.61
N THR A 53 -6.69 -8.35 -13.80
CA THR A 53 -5.29 -8.66 -13.96
C THR A 53 -4.50 -7.44 -14.36
N LEU A 54 -3.26 -7.38 -13.89
CA LEU A 54 -2.26 -6.38 -14.23
C LEU A 54 -1.01 -7.11 -14.71
N THR A 55 -0.17 -6.45 -15.49
CA THR A 55 1.16 -6.96 -15.86
C THR A 55 2.20 -6.01 -15.31
N PRO A 56 2.66 -6.21 -14.05
CA PRO A 56 3.67 -5.34 -13.47
C PRO A 56 4.95 -5.30 -14.28
N ASP A 57 5.41 -4.10 -14.65
CA ASP A 57 6.69 -3.92 -15.32
C ASP A 57 7.86 -4.10 -14.32
N PRO A 58 8.76 -5.08 -14.52
CA PRO A 58 9.90 -5.30 -13.64
C PRO A 58 11.04 -4.28 -13.83
N THR A 59 11.02 -3.48 -14.91
CA THR A 59 12.16 -2.67 -15.37
C THR A 59 12.71 -1.75 -14.29
N SER A 60 11.85 -0.98 -13.61
CA SER A 60 12.28 -0.06 -12.55
C SER A 60 12.97 -0.77 -11.38
N PHE A 61 12.59 -2.01 -11.07
CA PHE A 61 13.20 -2.80 -10.01
C PHE A 61 14.55 -3.37 -10.43
N LEU A 62 14.65 -3.85 -11.68
CA LEU A 62 15.90 -4.35 -12.25
C LEU A 62 16.96 -3.25 -12.35
N LEU A 63 16.55 -2.06 -12.78
CA LEU A 63 17.44 -0.89 -12.88
C LEU A 63 17.82 -0.32 -11.50
N GLY A 64 16.88 -0.32 -10.55
CA GLY A 64 17.14 0.12 -9.18
C GLY A 64 18.10 -0.82 -8.44
N GLY A 65 18.02 -2.13 -8.68
CA GLY A 65 18.92 -3.13 -8.10
C GLY A 65 19.08 -2.95 -6.58
N GLY A 66 20.32 -2.98 -6.10
CA GLY A 66 20.64 -2.77 -4.69
C GLY A 66 20.50 -1.32 -4.19
N ALA A 67 20.20 -0.35 -5.05
CA ALA A 67 20.02 1.05 -4.65
C ALA A 67 18.63 1.33 -4.04
N ILE A 68 17.68 0.41 -4.25
CA ILE A 68 16.33 0.44 -3.69
C ILE A 68 16.07 -0.80 -2.82
N LYS A 69 15.21 -0.63 -1.83
CA LYS A 69 14.64 -1.66 -0.94
C LYS A 69 13.30 -2.16 -1.44
N ALA A 70 12.59 -1.38 -2.25
CA ALA A 70 11.34 -1.80 -2.86
C ALA A 70 11.58 -3.06 -3.71
N THR A 71 10.87 -4.14 -3.40
CA THR A 71 10.95 -5.39 -4.16
C THR A 71 9.87 -5.42 -5.22
N ALA A 72 10.18 -6.04 -6.37
CA ALA A 72 9.20 -6.17 -7.44
C ALA A 72 7.97 -6.96 -6.97
N PRO A 73 6.79 -6.67 -7.52
CA PRO A 73 5.62 -7.54 -7.42
C PRO A 73 5.96 -9.00 -7.71
N GLU A 74 5.39 -9.93 -6.94
CA GLU A 74 5.48 -11.35 -7.28
C GLU A 74 4.80 -11.56 -8.64
N GLY A 75 5.49 -12.22 -9.57
CA GLY A 75 5.01 -12.37 -10.95
C GLY A 75 5.20 -11.13 -11.84
N ALA A 76 6.04 -10.16 -11.47
CA ALA A 76 6.40 -9.06 -12.38
C ALA A 76 6.93 -9.59 -13.73
N GLY A 77 6.49 -8.97 -14.82
CA GLY A 77 6.67 -9.46 -16.20
C GLY A 77 5.63 -10.49 -16.64
N SER A 78 4.69 -10.85 -15.78
CA SER A 78 3.58 -11.76 -16.08
C SER A 78 2.25 -11.21 -15.57
N MET A 79 1.15 -11.89 -15.90
CA MET A 79 -0.19 -11.48 -15.52
C MET A 79 -0.48 -11.85 -14.05
N VAL A 80 -0.74 -10.84 -13.21
CA VAL A 80 -0.99 -10.97 -11.77
C VAL A 80 -2.40 -10.46 -11.46
N SER A 81 -3.13 -11.16 -10.59
CA SER A 81 -4.49 -10.76 -10.21
C SER A 81 -4.51 -9.79 -9.03
N VAL A 82 -5.44 -8.82 -9.05
CA VAL A 82 -5.77 -7.97 -7.90
C VAL A 82 -6.60 -8.79 -6.90
N ALA A 83 -6.05 -9.05 -5.72
CA ALA A 83 -6.67 -9.81 -4.65
C ALA A 83 -7.65 -8.97 -3.81
N ALA A 84 -7.37 -7.68 -3.65
CA ALA A 84 -8.24 -6.73 -2.96
C ALA A 84 -8.06 -5.31 -3.51
N VAL A 85 -9.11 -4.51 -3.40
CA VAL A 85 -9.11 -3.07 -3.72
C VAL A 85 -9.38 -2.29 -2.44
N GLY A 86 -8.47 -1.40 -2.07
CA GLY A 86 -8.62 -0.44 -0.99
C GLY A 86 -9.01 0.94 -1.52
N THR A 87 -9.95 1.60 -0.85
CA THR A 87 -10.22 3.03 -1.03
C THR A 87 -9.97 3.72 0.30
N LEU A 88 -8.99 4.63 0.33
CA LEU A 88 -8.58 5.39 1.50
C LEU A 88 -9.10 6.81 1.38
N THR A 89 -9.76 7.29 2.42
CA THR A 89 -10.24 8.67 2.51
C THR A 89 -9.71 9.31 3.79
N GLY A 90 -9.03 10.45 3.67
CA GLY A 90 -8.42 11.14 4.79
C GLY A 90 -7.55 12.31 4.35
N GLY A 91 -7.34 13.31 5.22
CA GLY A 91 -6.48 14.46 4.91
C GLY A 91 -6.90 15.27 3.68
N GLY A 92 -8.19 15.23 3.30
CA GLY A 92 -8.70 15.90 2.10
C GLY A 92 -8.36 15.21 0.78
N VAL A 93 -7.83 13.99 0.80
CA VAL A 93 -7.49 13.22 -0.39
C VAL A 93 -8.16 11.84 -0.39
N THR A 94 -8.36 11.30 -1.58
CA THR A 94 -8.78 9.90 -1.79
C THR A 94 -7.67 9.16 -2.52
N LEU A 95 -7.27 8.01 -1.99
CA LEU A 95 -6.27 7.14 -2.61
C LEU A 95 -6.88 5.76 -2.85
N HIS A 96 -6.41 5.09 -3.89
CA HIS A 96 -6.79 3.71 -4.20
C HIS A 96 -5.61 2.79 -4.04
N ARG A 97 -5.81 1.60 -3.46
CA ARG A 97 -4.80 0.57 -3.35
C ARG A 97 -5.20 -0.71 -4.07
N LEU A 98 -4.35 -1.20 -4.96
CA LEU A 98 -4.51 -2.48 -5.63
C LEU A 98 -3.56 -3.50 -4.99
N TYR A 99 -4.11 -4.34 -4.12
CA TYR A 99 -3.37 -5.42 -3.47
C TYR A 99 -3.27 -6.60 -4.41
N LEU A 100 -2.05 -7.06 -4.69
CA LEU A 100 -1.82 -8.18 -5.61
C LEU A 100 -1.88 -9.53 -4.91
N SER A 101 -2.24 -10.57 -5.67
CA SER A 101 -2.06 -11.96 -5.25
C SER A 101 -0.58 -12.23 -4.93
N GLY A 102 -0.30 -12.93 -3.82
CA GLY A 102 1.05 -13.13 -3.29
C GLY A 102 1.34 -12.30 -2.03
N GLY A 103 0.54 -11.24 -1.78
CA GLY A 103 0.53 -10.52 -0.50
C GLY A 103 1.76 -9.64 -0.22
N SER A 104 2.65 -9.46 -1.19
CA SER A 104 3.93 -8.77 -1.01
C SER A 104 3.85 -7.25 -1.06
N GLY A 105 2.75 -6.67 -1.54
CA GLY A 105 2.62 -5.23 -1.72
C GLY A 105 1.32 -4.77 -2.37
N PHE A 106 1.28 -3.48 -2.69
CA PHE A 106 0.17 -2.86 -3.40
C PHE A 106 0.66 -1.71 -4.30
N TYR A 107 -0.10 -1.44 -5.36
CA TYR A 107 -0.06 -0.16 -6.04
C TYR A 107 -0.94 0.84 -5.30
N GLN A 108 -0.44 2.03 -4.99
CA GLN A 108 -1.22 3.14 -4.49
C GLN A 108 -1.38 4.18 -5.59
N LEU A 109 -2.61 4.59 -5.87
CA LEU A 109 -2.95 5.55 -6.92
C LEU A 109 -3.69 6.75 -6.35
N HIS A 110 -3.40 7.92 -6.91
CA HIS A 110 -4.28 9.08 -6.86
C HIS A 110 -4.93 9.25 -8.24
N LEU A 111 -6.19 9.69 -8.25
CA LEU A 111 -6.93 9.94 -9.49
C LEU A 111 -7.12 11.43 -9.67
N GLY A 112 -6.85 11.94 -10.86
CA GLY A 112 -7.12 13.32 -11.23
C GLY A 112 -8.62 13.58 -11.44
N ALA A 113 -8.97 14.82 -11.76
CA ALA A 113 -10.36 15.26 -11.94
C ALA A 113 -11.18 14.46 -12.99
N GLY A 114 -10.49 13.79 -13.94
CA GLY A 114 -11.12 12.93 -14.95
C GLY A 114 -11.18 11.44 -14.59
N GLY A 115 -10.86 11.05 -13.35
CA GLY A 115 -10.86 9.66 -12.90
C GLY A 115 -9.67 8.82 -13.38
N ALA A 116 -8.79 9.38 -14.22
CA ALA A 116 -7.55 8.73 -14.63
C ALA A 116 -6.47 8.86 -13.54
N PRO A 117 -5.62 7.85 -13.34
CA PRO A 117 -4.50 7.96 -12.40
C PRO A 117 -3.48 9.01 -12.87
N ASP A 118 -3.16 9.97 -12.01
CA ASP A 118 -2.11 10.97 -12.23
C ASP A 118 -0.85 10.70 -11.39
N GLU A 119 -0.98 9.96 -10.29
CA GLU A 119 0.13 9.40 -9.52
C GLU A 119 -0.05 7.90 -9.29
N CYS A 120 1.06 7.15 -9.37
CA CYS A 120 1.09 5.75 -8.97
C CYS A 120 2.43 5.39 -8.33
N ARG A 121 2.36 4.70 -7.19
CA ARG A 121 3.52 4.16 -6.48
C ARG A 121 3.31 2.69 -6.18
N TRP A 122 4.34 1.89 -6.35
CA TRP A 122 4.37 0.54 -5.82
C TRP A 122 4.95 0.56 -4.41
N PHE A 123 4.34 -0.17 -3.48
CA PHE A 123 4.84 -0.36 -2.12
C PHE A 123 4.94 -1.84 -1.77
N SER A 124 6.14 -2.32 -1.48
CA SER A 124 6.40 -3.65 -0.94
C SER A 124 6.65 -3.60 0.56
N VAL A 125 6.33 -4.68 1.27
CA VAL A 125 6.63 -4.79 2.71
C VAL A 125 8.14 -4.70 2.94
N LEU A 126 8.56 -3.78 3.82
CA LEU A 126 9.94 -3.68 4.30
C LEU A 126 10.04 -4.25 5.72
N ASP A 127 9.10 -3.89 6.58
CA ASP A 127 9.06 -4.32 7.98
C ASP A 127 7.63 -4.25 8.52
N GLU A 128 7.40 -5.00 9.60
CA GLU A 128 6.14 -5.02 10.34
C GLU A 128 6.45 -5.12 11.82
N VAL A 129 5.81 -4.28 12.63
CA VAL A 129 6.01 -4.22 14.07
C VAL A 129 4.65 -4.38 14.73
N HIS A 130 4.57 -5.24 15.75
CA HIS A 130 3.37 -5.47 16.55
C HIS A 130 3.62 -4.97 17.97
N PRO A 131 3.32 -3.69 18.27
CA PRO A 131 3.42 -3.16 19.62
C PRO A 131 2.62 -4.01 20.60
N THR A 132 3.22 -4.31 21.74
CA THR A 132 2.66 -5.23 22.74
C THR A 132 1.95 -4.50 23.88
N ASP A 133 2.16 -3.19 24.00
CA ASP A 133 1.52 -2.31 24.97
C ASP A 133 1.32 -0.88 24.43
N ASN A 134 0.71 -0.03 25.26
CA ASN A 134 0.40 1.35 24.93
C ASN A 134 1.65 2.24 24.81
N ASP A 135 2.74 1.91 25.51
CA ASP A 135 3.98 2.69 25.47
C ASP A 135 4.71 2.43 24.14
N GLU A 136 4.77 1.17 23.71
CA GLU A 136 5.27 0.78 22.38
C GLU A 136 4.41 1.34 21.25
N TRP A 137 3.08 1.43 21.43
CA TRP A 137 2.20 2.11 20.47
C TRP A 137 2.43 3.63 20.46
N GLY A 138 2.57 4.23 21.66
CA GLY A 138 2.88 5.64 21.87
C GLY A 138 4.19 6.06 21.20
N PHE A 139 5.22 5.22 21.23
CA PHE A 139 6.47 5.45 20.49
C PHE A 139 6.25 5.80 19.01
N TRP A 140 5.21 5.26 18.38
CA TRP A 140 4.88 5.56 16.98
C TRP A 140 4.00 6.79 16.80
N LEU A 141 3.01 7.00 17.67
CA LEU A 141 1.93 7.96 17.43
C LEU A 141 1.84 9.13 18.42
N ASP A 142 2.63 9.14 19.50
CA ASP A 142 2.58 10.18 20.53
C ASP A 142 2.59 11.59 19.90
N PRO A 143 1.67 12.50 20.29
CA PRO A 143 1.57 13.82 19.69
C PRO A 143 2.84 14.69 19.80
N GLY A 144 3.63 14.50 20.86
CA GLY A 144 4.87 15.24 21.13
C GLY A 144 6.07 14.68 20.40
N ASP A 145 6.32 13.38 20.51
CA ASP A 145 7.59 12.76 20.08
C ASP A 145 7.45 11.45 19.26
N GLY A 146 6.22 11.04 18.93
CA GLY A 146 5.96 9.83 18.15
C GLY A 146 6.67 9.83 16.79
N MET A 147 7.20 8.67 16.41
CA MET A 147 8.02 8.50 15.20
C MET A 147 7.30 8.84 13.89
N ILE A 148 6.02 8.47 13.76
CA ILE A 148 5.25 8.77 12.56
C ILE A 148 4.91 10.26 12.58
N GLY A 149 5.35 10.97 11.54
CA GLY A 149 5.25 12.42 11.44
C GLY A 149 6.52 13.18 11.84
N TYR A 150 7.58 12.50 12.30
CA TYR A 150 8.88 13.13 12.55
C TYR A 150 9.53 13.66 11.26
N PRO A 151 10.44 14.66 11.27
CA PRO A 151 11.08 15.21 10.06
C PRO A 151 11.86 14.20 9.22
N GLN A 152 12.41 13.18 9.87
CA GLN A 152 13.19 12.13 9.23
C GLN A 152 12.79 10.78 9.80
N PHE A 153 12.74 9.77 8.95
CA PHE A 153 12.57 8.38 9.32
C PHE A 153 13.86 7.61 8.99
N GLN A 154 14.33 6.78 9.91
CA GLN A 154 15.49 5.94 9.69
C GLN A 154 15.06 4.48 9.58
N THR A 155 15.43 3.81 8.49
CA THR A 155 15.24 2.35 8.37
C THR A 155 16.29 1.59 9.18
N LYS A 156 16.05 0.31 9.48
CA LYS A 156 16.91 -0.53 10.34
C LYS A 156 18.39 -0.58 9.92
N ASP A 157 18.67 -0.41 8.63
CA ASP A 157 20.02 -0.37 8.07
C ASP A 157 20.69 1.01 8.16
N GLY A 158 20.02 1.99 8.77
CA GLY A 158 20.55 3.32 9.03
C GLY A 158 20.25 4.38 7.96
N LYS A 159 19.63 4.01 6.83
CA LYS A 159 19.27 4.97 5.77
C LYS A 159 18.20 5.94 6.24
N LEU A 160 18.43 7.24 6.03
CA LEU A 160 17.53 8.32 6.41
C LEU A 160 16.65 8.75 5.23
N TYR A 161 15.37 8.94 5.51
CA TYR A 161 14.36 9.44 4.59
C TYR A 161 13.77 10.72 5.16
N GLY A 162 13.75 11.79 4.38
CA GLY A 162 13.10 13.04 4.76
C GLY A 162 11.59 12.92 4.62
N ARG A 163 10.83 13.57 5.51
CA ARG A 163 9.37 13.60 5.42
C ARG A 163 8.95 14.29 4.12
N GLN A 164 8.20 13.56 3.28
CA GLN A 164 7.75 14.00 1.97
C GLN A 164 6.38 14.68 2.05
N TRP A 165 5.46 14.12 2.83
CA TRP A 165 4.17 14.79 3.08
C TRP A 165 4.36 15.88 4.13
N SER A 166 4.09 17.12 3.74
CA SER A 166 4.31 18.31 4.57
C SER A 166 5.73 18.39 5.16
N PRO A 167 6.77 18.63 4.31
CA PRO A 167 8.16 18.73 4.74
C PRO A 167 8.36 19.83 5.80
N GLY A 168 9.36 19.67 6.65
CA GLY A 168 9.69 20.67 7.69
C GLY A 168 10.57 20.12 8.80
N ALA A 169 11.03 21.01 9.68
CA ALA A 169 11.98 20.68 10.74
C ALA A 169 11.34 20.19 12.06
N SER A 170 10.04 20.36 12.23
CA SER A 170 9.29 19.89 13.40
C SER A 170 8.50 18.64 13.08
N ARG A 171 8.16 17.85 14.12
CA ARG A 171 7.12 16.82 14.02
C ARG A 171 5.80 17.46 13.61
N ILE A 172 5.01 16.74 12.83
CA ILE A 172 3.61 17.06 12.52
C ILE A 172 2.74 15.83 12.77
N ALA A 173 1.43 16.04 12.91
CA ALA A 173 0.50 14.92 12.98
C ALA A 173 0.49 14.15 11.64
N PRO A 174 0.51 12.80 11.67
CA PRO A 174 0.28 11.98 10.49
C PRO A 174 -1.15 12.10 9.96
N ILE A 175 -1.36 11.68 8.71
CA ILE A 175 -2.69 11.67 8.10
C ILE A 175 -3.39 10.38 8.51
N THR A 176 -4.56 10.50 9.12
CA THR A 176 -5.46 9.37 9.36
C THR A 176 -6.40 9.18 8.18
N PHE A 177 -6.43 7.96 7.67
CA PHE A 177 -7.32 7.48 6.63
C PHE A 177 -8.26 6.43 7.19
N ASP A 178 -9.50 6.45 6.72
CA ASP A 178 -10.38 5.30 6.78
C ASP A 178 -10.23 4.55 5.44
N GLU A 179 -9.77 3.30 5.50
CA GLU A 179 -9.59 2.45 4.33
C GLU A 179 -10.70 1.41 4.26
N THR A 180 -11.49 1.44 3.19
CA THR A 180 -12.43 0.38 2.85
C THR A 180 -11.75 -0.61 1.92
N LEU A 181 -11.49 -1.83 2.42
CA LEU A 181 -10.93 -2.93 1.65
C LEU A 181 -12.04 -3.85 1.17
N THR A 182 -12.07 -4.09 -0.14
CA THR A 182 -12.97 -5.04 -0.78
C THR A 182 -12.16 -6.16 -1.40
N ASP A 183 -12.46 -7.40 -1.00
CA ASP A 183 -11.86 -8.62 -1.54
C ASP A 183 -12.95 -9.60 -2.01
N HIS A 184 -12.60 -10.86 -2.23
CA HIS A 184 -13.56 -11.89 -2.66
C HIS A 184 -14.52 -12.37 -1.56
N ARG A 185 -14.26 -12.04 -0.29
CA ARG A 185 -15.06 -12.42 0.87
C ARG A 185 -16.03 -11.31 1.28
N GLY A 186 -15.75 -10.08 0.91
CA GLY A 186 -16.63 -8.95 1.14
C GLY A 186 -15.87 -7.65 1.29
N SER A 187 -16.48 -6.70 2.00
CA SER A 187 -15.89 -5.41 2.30
C SER A 187 -15.71 -5.24 3.81
N ARG A 188 -14.63 -4.59 4.22
CA ARG A 188 -14.35 -4.23 5.60
C ARG A 188 -13.58 -2.92 5.66
N THR A 189 -13.74 -2.19 6.76
CA THR A 189 -13.04 -0.92 6.98
C THR A 189 -11.95 -1.11 8.03
N ARG A 190 -10.81 -0.44 7.84
CA ARG A 190 -9.75 -0.32 8.84
C ARG A 190 -9.27 1.13 8.91
N ARG A 191 -8.64 1.49 10.03
CA ARG A 191 -8.04 2.80 10.21
C ARG A 191 -6.54 2.73 9.94
N VAL A 192 -6.02 3.70 9.19
CA VAL A 192 -4.62 3.78 8.79
C VAL A 192 -4.11 5.18 9.06
N THR A 193 -3.18 5.33 10.00
CA THR A 193 -2.53 6.61 10.31
C THR A 193 -1.10 6.59 9.79
N ALA A 194 -0.82 7.40 8.77
CA ALA A 194 0.39 7.25 7.95
C ALA A 194 1.12 8.55 7.63
N MET A 195 2.40 8.40 7.32
CA MET A 195 3.28 9.45 6.81
C MET A 195 4.19 8.90 5.72
N LEU A 196 4.40 9.68 4.66
CA LEU A 196 5.31 9.34 3.57
C LEU A 196 6.65 10.05 3.74
N TYR A 197 7.72 9.29 3.55
CA TYR A 197 9.10 9.74 3.56
C TYR A 197 9.77 9.40 2.23
N ALA A 198 10.80 10.16 1.86
CA ALA A 198 11.53 10.00 0.61
C ALA A 198 13.04 10.20 0.78
N ALA A 199 13.82 9.51 -0.04
CA ALA A 199 15.27 9.69 -0.16
C ALA A 199 15.69 9.48 -1.62
N PRO A 200 16.75 10.17 -2.09
CA PRO A 200 17.35 9.84 -3.38
C PRO A 200 17.92 8.42 -3.35
N THR A 201 17.83 7.71 -4.47
CA THR A 201 18.43 6.38 -4.63
C THR A 201 19.92 6.46 -4.94
N GLY A 202 20.37 7.56 -5.56
CA GLY A 202 21.72 7.72 -6.09
C GLY A 202 22.01 6.88 -7.34
N ALA A 203 21.02 6.19 -7.88
CA ALA A 203 21.17 5.40 -9.09
C ALA A 203 21.19 6.30 -10.35
N ALA A 204 21.92 5.87 -11.39
CA ALA A 204 21.98 6.58 -12.66
C ALA A 204 20.69 6.37 -13.46
N ASP A 205 20.33 7.35 -14.29
CA ASP A 205 19.23 7.19 -15.24
C ASP A 205 19.45 5.97 -16.14
N PRO A 206 18.42 5.17 -16.44
CA PRO A 206 16.99 5.41 -16.19
C PRO A 206 16.44 4.77 -14.90
N ALA A 207 17.27 4.46 -13.91
CA ALA A 207 16.80 3.88 -12.65
C ALA A 207 15.89 4.85 -11.85
N PRO A 208 15.06 4.34 -10.93
CA PRO A 208 14.26 5.19 -10.05
C PRO A 208 15.15 6.16 -9.29
N ARG A 209 14.87 7.46 -9.37
CA ARG A 209 15.65 8.52 -8.71
C ARG A 209 15.31 8.68 -7.23
N THR A 210 14.08 8.34 -6.87
CA THR A 210 13.55 8.47 -5.51
C THR A 210 13.06 7.12 -5.01
N GLU A 211 13.42 6.81 -3.78
CA GLU A 211 12.79 5.75 -3.00
C GLU A 211 11.95 6.38 -1.90
N TYR A 212 10.79 5.78 -1.66
CA TYR A 212 9.86 6.17 -0.62
C TYR A 212 9.83 5.15 0.51
N VAL A 213 9.52 5.64 1.70
CA VAL A 213 9.10 4.80 2.82
C VAL A 213 7.75 5.31 3.31
N LEU A 214 6.73 4.45 3.22
CA LEU A 214 5.43 4.69 3.83
C LEU A 214 5.42 3.99 5.19
N VAL A 215 5.26 4.77 6.25
CA VAL A 215 5.12 4.26 7.62
C VAL A 215 3.67 4.46 8.02
N ALA A 216 3.01 3.39 8.42
CA ALA A 216 1.59 3.39 8.74
C ALA A 216 1.31 2.60 10.02
N ALA A 217 0.67 3.25 10.99
CA ALA A 217 -0.01 2.57 12.08
C ALA A 217 -1.39 2.12 11.58
N VAL A 218 -1.69 0.84 11.71
CA VAL A 218 -2.92 0.21 11.21
C VAL A 218 -3.70 -0.34 12.39
N GLU A 219 -4.99 -0.07 12.42
CA GLU A 219 -5.95 -0.62 13.39
C GLU A 219 -7.07 -1.32 12.62
N ASP A 220 -7.24 -2.62 12.86
CA ASP A 220 -8.09 -3.47 12.04
C ASP A 220 -8.58 -4.69 12.82
N GLY A 221 -9.90 -4.92 12.87
CA GLY A 221 -10.46 -6.13 13.49
C GLY A 221 -10.12 -6.34 14.96
N GLY A 222 -9.73 -5.29 15.70
CA GLY A 222 -9.28 -5.39 17.09
C GLY A 222 -7.78 -5.62 17.26
N GLU A 223 -7.03 -5.70 16.16
CA GLU A 223 -5.56 -5.75 16.15
C GLU A 223 -4.99 -4.38 15.76
N ALA A 224 -3.75 -4.12 16.21
CA ALA A 224 -3.02 -2.91 15.89
C ALA A 224 -1.54 -3.26 15.60
N TRP A 225 -1.00 -2.72 14.52
CA TRP A 225 0.39 -2.93 14.12
C TRP A 225 0.91 -1.74 13.33
N VAL A 226 2.23 -1.71 13.11
CA VAL A 226 2.88 -0.72 12.26
C VAL A 226 3.47 -1.41 11.04
N GLU A 227 3.10 -0.93 9.86
CA GLU A 227 3.69 -1.34 8.59
C GLU A 227 4.72 -0.31 8.14
N VAL A 228 5.89 -0.80 7.74
CA VAL A 228 6.89 -0.01 7.02
C VAL A 228 7.01 -0.60 5.63
N ARG A 229 6.75 0.23 4.60
CA ARG A 229 6.78 -0.20 3.20
C ARG A 229 7.74 0.64 2.40
N ALA A 230 8.61 -0.01 1.65
CA ALA A 230 9.48 0.66 0.67
C ALA A 230 8.73 0.79 -0.66
N GLY A 231 8.91 1.90 -1.35
CA GLY A 231 8.23 2.13 -2.62
C GLY A 231 8.99 2.97 -3.63
N ILE A 232 8.53 2.91 -4.87
CA ILE A 232 9.03 3.70 -6.00
C ILE A 232 7.85 4.25 -6.80
N ASP A 233 8.08 5.35 -7.49
CA ASP A 233 7.14 5.82 -8.51
C ASP A 233 7.11 4.82 -9.66
N VAL A 234 5.92 4.56 -10.18
CA VAL A 234 5.67 3.71 -11.34
C VAL A 234 4.78 4.45 -12.31
N ASN A 235 5.00 4.25 -13.61
CA ASN A 235 4.14 4.87 -14.62
C ASN A 235 2.74 4.21 -14.54
N PRO A 236 1.66 4.96 -14.26
CA PRO A 236 0.33 4.37 -14.17
C PRO A 236 -0.12 3.69 -15.46
N ALA A 237 0.35 4.16 -16.63
CA ALA A 237 0.06 3.55 -17.92
C ALA A 237 0.59 2.10 -18.04
N SER A 238 1.62 1.73 -17.27
CA SER A 238 2.14 0.35 -17.24
C SER A 238 1.12 -0.65 -16.68
N LEU A 239 0.15 -0.20 -15.90
CA LEU A 239 -0.87 -1.05 -15.29
C LEU A 239 -1.93 -1.52 -16.29
N SER A 240 -1.96 -0.96 -17.52
CA SER A 240 -2.91 -1.34 -18.58
C SER A 240 -4.38 -1.35 -18.11
N LEU A 241 -4.75 -0.36 -17.29
CA LEU A 241 -6.09 -0.21 -16.73
C LEU A 241 -7.07 0.10 -17.88
N SER A 242 -7.88 -0.89 -18.25
CA SER A 242 -8.91 -0.81 -19.30
C SER A 242 -10.19 -1.56 -18.92
#